data_AF-A0A453FNA4-F1
#
_entry.id   AF-A0A453FNA4-F1
#
_cell.length_a   1.000
_cell.length_b   1.000
_cell.length_c   1.000
_cell.angle_alpha   90.00
_cell.angle_beta   90.00
_cell.angle_gamma   90.00
#
_symmetry.space_group_name_H-M   'P 1'
#
loop_
_entity.id
_entity.type
_entity.pdbx_description
1 polymer ?
#
loop_
_entity_poly.entity_id
_entity_poly.type
_entity_poly.pdbx_seq_one_letter_code
_entity_poly.pdbx_strand_id
1 'polypeptide(L)'
;MIFFTILPFGCLKMRNFPSSALSIFPSDGTRPLDLAMLEPSSCLQKLNLAGSLQTLPNWFAQLDNLTKLRLSFSQLEDDPLSVLVRLPNLMFLQLNNAYKGKVMRCCRSGFLKLKIFIITELEELERWDVVDGAMPCVQEVWIMSCAKLAAIPAGFQSLATLQRLRLVGMPSSFLGKLGDGGDDFIRVRHIPSIQTIQQFGQP
;
A
#
# COMPACT_ATOMS: atom_id res chain seq x y z
N MET A 1 17.26 24.01 13.20
CA MET A 1 16.82 23.72 14.58
C MET A 1 15.82 22.57 14.50
N ILE A 2 16.19 21.38 14.99
CA ILE A 2 15.35 20.17 14.92
C ILE A 2 14.49 20.19 16.19
N PHE A 3 13.18 20.38 16.05
CA PHE A 3 12.26 20.20 17.17
C PHE A 3 11.89 18.73 17.28
N PHE A 4 12.31 18.08 18.37
CA PHE A 4 11.66 16.88 18.87
C PHE A 4 10.45 17.35 19.68
N THR A 5 9.25 17.25 19.15
CA THR A 5 8.04 17.30 19.98
C THR A 5 7.89 15.94 20.63
N ILE A 6 8.34 15.84 21.88
CA ILE A 6 7.93 14.75 22.77
C ILE A 6 6.48 15.07 23.14
N LEU A 7 5.51 14.39 22.53
CA LEU A 7 4.16 14.31 23.10
C LEU A 7 4.28 13.61 24.47
N PRO A 8 3.42 13.93 25.45
CA PRO A 8 3.59 13.52 26.84
C PRO A 8 3.25 12.03 27.07
N PHE A 9 3.68 11.10 26.21
CA PHE A 9 3.75 9.66 26.48
C PHE A 9 4.90 9.08 25.64
N GLY A 10 5.93 8.55 26.29
CA GLY A 10 7.25 8.25 25.72
C GLY A 10 7.33 7.08 24.72
N CYS A 11 6.49 7.03 23.68
CA CYS A 11 6.42 5.89 22.75
C CYS A 11 6.64 6.22 21.27
N LEU A 12 6.91 7.47 20.90
CA LEU A 12 7.01 7.90 19.50
C LEU A 12 8.40 8.45 19.15
N LYS A 13 9.09 7.83 18.20
CA LYS A 13 10.28 8.43 17.58
C LYS A 13 9.87 9.18 16.31
N MET A 14 9.62 10.48 16.45
CA MET A 14 9.36 11.37 15.32
C MET A 14 10.67 11.81 14.69
N ARG A 15 10.86 11.55 13.39
CA ARG A 15 11.88 12.24 12.59
C ARG A 15 11.20 13.29 11.73
N ASN A 16 11.35 14.55 12.11
CA ASN A 16 10.90 15.69 11.32
C ASN A 16 12.00 16.07 10.30
N PHE A 17 11.74 15.83 9.02
CA PHE A 17 12.53 16.35 7.90
C PHE A 17 11.74 17.53 7.32
N PRO A 18 12.38 18.59 6.77
CA PRO A 18 11.80 19.94 6.63
C PRO A 18 10.32 19.94 6.26
N SER A 19 9.43 20.26 7.22
CA SER A 19 7.96 20.47 7.20
C SER A 19 7.05 19.56 6.32
N SER A 20 7.61 18.62 5.58
CA SER A 20 6.97 17.91 4.46
C SER A 20 7.10 16.39 4.59
N ALA A 21 7.87 15.89 5.57
CA ALA A 21 8.05 14.46 5.78
C ALA A 21 7.99 14.11 7.28
N LEU A 22 7.10 13.16 7.59
CA LEU A 22 6.88 12.63 8.93
C LEU A 22 7.10 11.11 8.90
N SER A 23 7.90 10.61 9.81
CA SER A 23 8.05 9.18 10.04
C SER A 23 7.87 8.85 11.50
N ILE A 24 6.99 7.89 11.78
CA ILE A 24 6.64 7.42 13.12
C ILE A 24 6.85 5.91 13.16
N PHE A 25 7.60 5.47 14.16
CA PHE A 25 7.92 4.07 14.41
C PHE A 25 7.64 3.79 15.88
N PRO A 26 7.21 2.56 16.23
CA PRO A 26 6.99 2.20 17.62
C PRO A 26 8.34 2.08 18.31
N SER A 27 8.42 2.50 19.58
CA SER A 27 9.64 2.35 20.38
C SER A 27 9.86 0.93 20.89
N ASP A 28 8.78 0.18 21.12
CA ASP A 28 8.81 -1.15 21.76
C ASP A 28 7.94 -2.22 21.06
N GLY A 29 7.38 -1.91 19.88
CA GLY A 29 6.73 -2.86 18.96
C GLY A 29 5.46 -3.56 19.45
N THR A 30 5.05 -3.36 20.71
CA THR A 30 3.98 -4.15 21.35
C THR A 30 2.67 -3.40 21.50
N ARG A 31 2.70 -2.06 21.57
CA ARG A 31 1.48 -1.24 21.73
C ARG A 31 1.02 -0.66 20.39
N PRO A 32 -0.31 -0.54 20.17
CA PRO A 32 -0.83 0.25 19.07
C PRO A 32 -0.32 1.69 19.13
N LEU A 33 -0.06 2.29 17.96
CA LEU A 33 0.25 3.70 17.86
C LEU A 33 -1.03 4.50 18.06
N ASP A 34 -1.06 5.26 19.15
CA ASP A 34 -2.07 6.29 19.32
C ASP A 34 -1.69 7.52 18.49
N LEU A 35 -2.44 7.74 17.41
CA LEU A 35 -2.31 8.90 16.53
C LEU A 35 -3.49 9.87 16.67
N ALA A 36 -4.36 9.71 17.68
CA ALA A 36 -5.56 10.52 17.83
C ALA A 36 -5.24 12.01 18.07
N MET A 37 -4.15 12.30 18.79
CA MET A 37 -3.69 13.67 19.09
C MET A 37 -2.73 14.22 18.03
N LEU A 38 -2.44 13.46 16.98
CA LEU A 38 -1.57 13.94 15.91
C LEU A 38 -2.40 14.78 14.93
N GLU A 39 -1.97 16.01 14.71
CA GLU A 39 -2.51 16.89 13.68
C GLU A 39 -1.40 17.15 12.64
N PRO A 40 -1.31 16.33 11.58
CA PRO A 40 -0.27 16.53 10.59
C PRO A 40 -0.48 17.84 9.84
N SER A 41 0.61 18.56 9.57
CA SER A 41 0.57 19.79 8.77
C SER A 41 -0.07 19.54 7.40
N SER A 42 -0.85 20.50 6.93
CA SER A 42 -1.40 20.49 5.56
C SER A 42 -0.31 20.43 4.49
N CYS A 43 0.93 20.84 4.78
CA CYS A 43 2.08 20.75 3.88
C CYS A 43 2.75 19.37 3.85
N LEU A 44 2.23 18.37 4.58
CA LEU A 44 2.84 17.05 4.65
C LEU A 44 2.78 16.34 3.29
N GLN A 45 3.95 16.00 2.74
CA GLN A 45 4.09 15.32 1.45
C GLN A 45 4.46 13.84 1.58
N LYS A 46 5.15 13.45 2.66
CA LYS A 46 5.64 12.10 2.87
C LYS A 46 5.28 11.62 4.27
N LEU A 47 4.56 10.51 4.36
CA LEU A 47 4.17 9.90 5.61
C LEU A 47 4.65 8.44 5.64
N ASN A 48 5.35 8.07 6.70
CA ASN A 48 5.75 6.70 6.94
C ASN A 48 5.35 6.31 8.37
N LEU A 49 4.41 5.38 8.49
CA LEU A 49 3.97 4.84 9.77
C LEU A 49 4.37 3.37 9.83
N ALA A 50 5.02 2.99 10.91
CA ALA A 50 5.26 1.60 11.24
C ALA A 50 4.62 1.27 12.59
N GLY A 51 4.12 0.05 12.72
CA GLY A 51 3.47 -0.49 13.92
C GLY A 51 1.95 -0.42 13.87
N SER A 52 1.31 -1.10 14.83
CA SER A 52 -0.13 -1.39 14.82
C SER A 52 -0.97 -0.12 14.94
N LEU A 53 -1.90 0.10 14.00
CA LEU A 53 -2.86 1.21 14.00
C LEU A 53 -4.29 0.74 14.25
N GLN A 54 -4.63 -0.50 13.86
CA GLN A 54 -5.98 -1.08 13.85
C GLN A 54 -6.97 -0.38 12.89
N THR A 55 -7.02 0.95 12.92
CA THR A 55 -7.84 1.78 12.03
C THR A 55 -7.03 2.97 11.52
N LEU A 56 -7.43 3.53 10.38
CA LEU A 56 -6.83 4.78 9.88
C LEU A 56 -7.49 5.98 10.58
N PRO A 57 -6.71 6.90 11.19
CA PRO A 57 -7.24 8.13 11.75
C PRO A 57 -8.01 8.97 10.73
N ASN A 58 -9.06 9.67 11.18
CA ASN A 58 -9.95 10.46 10.31
C ASN A 58 -9.23 11.55 9.51
N TRP A 59 -8.13 12.10 10.04
CA TRP A 59 -7.34 13.13 9.35
C TRP A 59 -6.63 12.60 8.09
N PHE A 60 -6.53 11.28 7.87
CA PHE A 60 -5.91 10.73 6.66
C PHE A 60 -6.55 11.25 5.39
N ALA A 61 -7.88 11.41 5.39
CA ALA A 61 -8.61 11.88 4.22
C ALA A 61 -8.34 13.37 3.88
N GLN A 62 -7.68 14.10 4.78
CA GLN A 62 -7.44 15.55 4.66
C GLN A 62 -5.99 15.88 4.24
N LEU A 63 -5.14 14.86 4.02
CA LEU A 63 -3.74 15.06 3.65
C LEU A 63 -3.58 15.34 2.15
N ASP A 64 -4.12 16.46 1.68
CA ASP A 64 -4.20 16.77 0.25
C ASP A 64 -2.84 16.85 -0.43
N ASN A 65 -1.79 17.29 0.27
CA ASN A 65 -0.43 17.39 -0.29
C ASN A 65 0.37 16.09 -0.22
N LEU A 66 -0.20 15.00 0.31
CA LEU A 66 0.51 13.75 0.49
C LEU A 66 0.79 13.09 -0.86
N THR A 67 2.07 13.00 -1.19
CA THR A 67 2.56 12.36 -2.42
C THR A 67 3.07 10.95 -2.18
N LYS A 68 3.48 10.64 -0.95
CA LYS A 68 4.10 9.36 -0.60
C LYS A 68 3.61 8.85 0.74
N LEU A 69 3.01 7.67 0.74
CA LEU A 69 2.55 6.99 1.94
C LEU A 69 3.18 5.60 2.06
N ARG A 70 3.66 5.29 3.27
CA ARG A 70 4.04 3.95 3.69
C ARG A 70 3.34 3.59 4.98
N LEU A 71 2.68 2.43 4.99
CA LEU A 71 2.10 1.81 6.17
C LEU A 71 2.78 0.45 6.34
N SER A 72 3.42 0.24 7.49
CA SER A 72 4.11 -0.99 7.83
C SER A 72 3.55 -1.56 9.13
N PHE A 73 3.23 -2.86 9.18
CA PHE A 73 2.77 -3.52 10.40
C PHE A 73 1.55 -2.83 11.04
N SER A 74 0.70 -2.19 10.24
CA SER A 74 -0.42 -1.37 10.70
C SER A 74 -1.64 -2.17 11.16
N GLN A 75 -1.71 -3.45 10.82
CA GLN A 75 -2.74 -4.38 11.31
C GLN A 75 -4.17 -3.83 11.13
N LEU A 76 -4.42 -3.11 10.03
CA LEU A 76 -5.71 -2.47 9.76
C LEU A 76 -6.81 -3.52 9.60
N GLU A 77 -7.95 -3.28 10.25
CA GLU A 77 -9.12 -4.16 10.19
C GLU A 77 -10.02 -3.81 9.01
N ASP A 78 -10.18 -2.51 8.73
CA ASP A 78 -10.93 -1.98 7.60
C ASP A 78 -10.06 -1.86 6.34
N ASP A 79 -10.71 -1.93 5.16
CA ASP A 79 -10.04 -1.76 3.87
C ASP A 79 -9.36 -0.38 3.79
N PRO A 80 -8.01 -0.31 3.74
CA PRO A 80 -7.30 0.96 3.70
C PRO A 80 -7.65 1.79 2.46
N LEU A 81 -7.99 1.13 1.34
CA LEU A 81 -8.27 1.83 0.09
C LEU A 81 -9.55 2.65 0.18
N SER A 82 -10.48 2.30 1.07
CA SER A 82 -11.71 3.07 1.32
C SER A 82 -11.44 4.52 1.73
N VAL A 83 -10.29 4.79 2.37
CA VAL A 83 -9.85 6.12 2.79
C VAL A 83 -8.79 6.68 1.84
N LEU A 84 -7.77 5.88 1.54
CA LEU A 84 -6.58 6.34 0.81
C LEU A 84 -6.88 6.73 -0.64
N VAL A 85 -7.96 6.21 -1.23
CA VAL A 85 -8.41 6.54 -2.58
C VAL A 85 -8.74 8.02 -2.76
N ARG A 86 -9.10 8.71 -1.68
CA ARG A 86 -9.47 10.14 -1.67
C ARG A 86 -8.27 11.09 -1.70
N LEU A 87 -7.05 10.58 -1.51
CA LEU A 87 -5.85 11.40 -1.48
C LEU A 87 -5.50 11.91 -2.90
N PRO A 88 -5.67 13.21 -3.19
CA PRO A 88 -5.68 13.72 -4.56
C PRO A 88 -4.29 13.75 -5.21
N ASN A 89 -3.23 13.86 -4.39
CA ASN A 89 -1.85 13.98 -4.86
C ASN A 89 -0.99 12.74 -4.61
N LEU A 90 -1.58 11.62 -4.18
CA LEU A 90 -0.82 10.42 -3.84
C LEU A 90 -0.22 9.78 -5.10
N MET A 91 1.12 9.71 -5.14
CA MET A 91 1.90 9.16 -6.25
C MET A 91 2.55 7.82 -5.91
N PHE A 92 2.85 7.58 -4.63
CA PHE A 92 3.47 6.35 -4.15
C PHE A 92 2.70 5.82 -2.93
N LEU A 93 2.27 4.57 -3.01
CA LEU A 93 1.65 3.85 -1.90
C LEU A 93 2.37 2.52 -1.66
N GLN A 94 2.73 2.28 -0.40
CA GLN A 94 3.22 0.97 0.05
C GLN A 94 2.45 0.52 1.28
N LEU A 95 1.90 -0.70 1.19
CA LEU A 95 1.28 -1.42 2.29
C LEU A 95 2.12 -2.66 2.59
N ASN A 96 2.78 -2.67 3.74
CA ASN A 96 3.65 -3.78 4.17
C ASN A 96 3.11 -4.39 5.46
N ASN A 97 2.57 -5.61 5.43
CA ASN A 97 1.90 -6.22 6.59
C ASN A 97 0.91 -5.25 7.26
N ALA A 98 0.21 -4.45 6.44
CA ALA A 98 -0.53 -3.29 6.88
C ALA A 98 -2.01 -3.57 7.09
N TYR A 99 -2.56 -4.62 6.48
CA TYR A 99 -3.99 -4.92 6.43
C TYR A 99 -4.24 -6.40 6.75
N LYS A 100 -5.22 -6.65 7.61
CA LYS A 100 -5.62 -7.99 8.08
C LYS A 100 -6.90 -8.51 7.42
N GLY A 101 -7.60 -7.68 6.67
CA GLY A 101 -8.82 -8.11 6.00
C GLY A 101 -8.53 -8.88 4.71
N LYS A 102 -9.58 -9.56 4.24
CA LYS A 102 -9.49 -10.50 3.11
C LYS A 102 -9.65 -9.86 1.75
N VAL A 103 -10.26 -8.68 1.70
CA VAL A 103 -10.63 -8.00 0.45
C VAL A 103 -10.19 -6.55 0.48
N MET A 104 -9.50 -6.10 -0.57
CA MET A 104 -9.25 -4.68 -0.83
C MET A 104 -9.97 -4.27 -2.11
N ARG A 105 -10.57 -3.07 -2.12
CA ARG A 105 -11.33 -2.56 -3.26
C ARG A 105 -10.83 -1.20 -3.72
N CYS A 106 -10.47 -1.12 -4.99
CA CYS A 106 -10.11 0.11 -5.66
C CYS A 106 -11.28 0.58 -6.53
N CYS A 107 -11.91 1.68 -6.11
CA CYS A 107 -13.09 2.24 -6.78
C CYS A 107 -12.71 3.05 -8.04
N ARG A 108 -13.68 3.21 -8.95
CA ARG A 108 -13.56 4.05 -10.14
C ARG A 108 -13.17 5.48 -9.78
N SER A 109 -12.34 6.13 -10.60
CA SER A 109 -11.83 7.50 -10.38
C SER A 109 -10.98 7.66 -9.12
N GLY A 110 -10.57 6.55 -8.51
CA GLY A 110 -9.66 6.53 -7.39
C GLY A 110 -8.19 6.66 -7.80
N PHE A 111 -7.38 7.25 -6.93
CA PHE A 111 -5.92 7.31 -7.10
C PHE A 111 -5.47 7.94 -8.43
N LEU A 112 -5.97 9.15 -8.72
CA LEU A 112 -5.79 9.83 -10.01
C LEU A 112 -4.32 10.09 -10.39
N LYS A 113 -3.42 10.21 -9.42
CA LYS A 113 -1.98 10.48 -9.63
C LYS A 113 -1.06 9.33 -9.24
N LEU A 114 -1.60 8.21 -8.78
CA LEU A 114 -0.79 7.10 -8.27
C LEU A 114 0.06 6.52 -9.40
N LYS A 115 1.36 6.41 -9.16
CA LYS A 115 2.35 5.89 -10.11
C LYS A 115 2.87 4.52 -9.68
N ILE A 116 3.09 4.34 -8.38
CA ILE A 116 3.67 3.11 -7.82
C ILE A 116 2.79 2.62 -6.68
N PHE A 117 2.34 1.37 -6.77
CA PHE A 117 1.62 0.69 -5.70
C PHE A 117 2.30 -0.62 -5.34
N ILE A 118 2.76 -0.73 -4.10
CA ILE A 118 3.43 -1.90 -3.55
C ILE A 118 2.57 -2.50 -2.44
N ILE A 119 2.27 -3.80 -2.54
CA ILE A 119 1.72 -4.60 -1.45
C ILE A 119 2.72 -5.70 -1.09
N THR A 120 2.98 -5.84 0.21
CA THR A 120 3.95 -6.79 0.75
C THR A 120 3.36 -7.45 1.98
N GLU A 121 3.45 -8.79 2.05
CA GLU A 121 3.08 -9.57 3.24
C GLU A 121 1.66 -9.26 3.76
N LEU A 122 0.70 -9.10 2.85
CA LEU A 122 -0.71 -9.03 3.23
C LEU A 122 -1.25 -10.46 3.37
N GLU A 123 -0.92 -11.10 4.50
CA GLU A 123 -1.08 -12.54 4.73
C GLU A 123 -2.51 -13.05 4.57
N GLU A 124 -3.49 -12.24 4.95
CA GLU A 124 -4.92 -12.60 4.92
C GLU A 124 -5.63 -12.15 3.63
N LEU A 125 -4.95 -11.41 2.76
CA LEU A 125 -5.56 -10.89 1.54
C LEU A 125 -5.85 -12.03 0.56
N GLU A 126 -7.12 -12.34 0.36
CA GLU A 126 -7.59 -13.36 -0.58
C GLU A 126 -7.94 -12.75 -1.95
N ARG A 127 -8.45 -11.51 -1.94
CA ARG A 127 -9.00 -10.86 -3.14
C ARG A 127 -8.65 -9.38 -3.19
N TRP A 128 -8.22 -8.94 -4.37
CA TRP A 128 -8.06 -7.52 -4.68
C TRP A 128 -8.97 -7.17 -5.86
N ASP A 129 -9.97 -6.33 -5.59
CA ASP A 129 -10.91 -5.85 -6.61
C ASP A 129 -10.43 -4.50 -7.15
N VAL A 130 -10.12 -4.46 -8.44
CA VAL A 130 -9.82 -3.22 -9.16
C VAL A 130 -10.92 -2.99 -10.17
N VAL A 131 -11.68 -1.92 -9.98
CA VAL A 131 -12.77 -1.53 -10.89
C VAL A 131 -12.19 -0.78 -12.09
N ASP A 132 -12.80 -0.94 -13.27
CA ASP A 132 -12.43 -0.18 -14.46
C ASP A 132 -12.43 1.33 -14.21
N GLY A 133 -11.34 1.98 -14.63
CA GLY A 133 -11.10 3.41 -14.40
C GLY A 133 -10.48 3.74 -13.03
N ALA A 134 -10.10 2.75 -12.23
CA ALA A 134 -9.24 2.97 -11.07
C ALA A 134 -7.78 3.19 -11.49
N MET A 135 -7.04 3.99 -10.71
CA MET A 135 -5.59 4.20 -10.87
C MET A 135 -5.14 4.52 -12.31
N PRO A 136 -5.72 5.53 -12.98
CA PRO A 136 -5.51 5.80 -14.41
C PRO A 136 -4.06 6.16 -14.79
N CYS A 137 -3.21 6.43 -13.79
CA CYS A 137 -1.84 6.88 -13.95
C CYS A 137 -0.79 5.84 -13.54
N VAL A 138 -1.21 4.65 -13.08
CA VAL A 138 -0.30 3.67 -12.46
C VAL A 138 0.70 3.12 -13.46
N GLN A 139 1.98 3.11 -13.08
CA GLN A 139 3.09 2.69 -13.93
C GLN A 139 3.75 1.42 -13.39
N GLU A 140 3.73 1.22 -12.07
CA GLU A 140 4.30 0.05 -11.43
C GLU A 140 3.40 -0.52 -10.35
N VAL A 141 3.22 -1.85 -10.38
CA VAL A 141 2.59 -2.60 -9.30
C VAL A 141 3.51 -3.72 -8.84
N TRP A 142 3.74 -3.79 -7.53
CA TRP A 142 4.57 -4.81 -6.91
C TRP A 142 3.72 -5.60 -5.92
N ILE A 143 3.65 -6.91 -6.10
CA ILE A 143 2.95 -7.84 -5.22
C ILE A 143 3.98 -8.80 -4.66
N MET A 144 4.17 -8.77 -3.34
CA MET A 144 5.26 -9.47 -2.69
C MET A 144 4.73 -10.31 -1.53
N SER A 145 5.04 -11.61 -1.51
CA SER A 145 4.73 -12.52 -0.41
C SER A 145 3.28 -12.49 0.07
N CYS A 146 2.31 -12.37 -0.85
CA CYS A 146 0.88 -12.38 -0.53
C CYS A 146 0.31 -13.79 -0.80
N ALA A 147 0.52 -14.71 0.13
CA ALA A 147 0.31 -16.15 -0.10
C ALA A 147 -1.15 -16.56 -0.38
N LYS A 148 -2.14 -15.84 0.17
CA LYS A 148 -3.56 -16.14 -0.01
C LYS A 148 -4.21 -15.44 -1.20
N LEU A 149 -3.52 -14.50 -1.85
CA LEU A 149 -4.09 -13.75 -2.96
C LEU A 149 -4.37 -14.71 -4.12
N ALA A 150 -5.63 -14.83 -4.50
CA ALA A 150 -6.06 -15.91 -5.39
C ALA A 150 -5.71 -15.67 -6.86
N ALA A 151 -5.72 -14.42 -7.33
CA ALA A 151 -5.58 -14.08 -8.75
C ALA A 151 -5.16 -12.62 -8.94
N ILE A 152 -4.65 -12.29 -10.13
CA ILE A 152 -4.53 -10.89 -10.56
C ILE A 152 -5.92 -10.27 -10.70
N PRO A 153 -6.15 -9.04 -10.19
CA PRO A 153 -7.45 -8.38 -10.34
C PRO A 153 -7.87 -8.25 -11.80
N ALA A 154 -9.12 -8.57 -12.12
CA ALA A 154 -9.64 -8.47 -13.49
C ALA A 154 -9.40 -7.08 -14.12
N GLY A 155 -9.57 -6.00 -13.34
CA GLY A 155 -9.35 -4.64 -13.80
C GLY A 155 -7.91 -4.29 -14.18
N PHE A 156 -6.91 -5.15 -13.95
CA PHE A 156 -5.55 -4.91 -14.44
C PHE A 156 -5.48 -4.82 -15.97
N GLN A 157 -6.37 -5.53 -16.67
CA GLN A 157 -6.49 -5.45 -18.14
C GLN A 157 -6.79 -4.03 -18.63
N SER A 158 -7.39 -3.20 -17.77
CA SER A 158 -7.82 -1.83 -18.08
C SER A 158 -6.76 -0.78 -17.71
N LEU A 159 -5.67 -1.18 -17.05
CA LEU A 159 -4.59 -0.29 -16.62
C LEU A 159 -3.62 0.00 -17.78
N ALA A 160 -4.05 0.84 -18.72
CA ALA A 160 -3.30 1.12 -19.95
C ALA A 160 -1.89 1.73 -19.72
N THR A 161 -1.66 2.40 -18.59
CA THR A 161 -0.37 3.01 -18.26
C THR A 161 0.60 2.07 -17.56
N LEU A 162 0.17 0.87 -17.15
CA LEU A 162 0.97 -0.05 -16.33
C LEU A 162 2.14 -0.61 -17.15
N GLN A 163 3.36 -0.24 -16.75
CA GLN A 163 4.59 -0.62 -17.45
C GLN A 163 5.30 -1.80 -16.82
N ARG A 164 5.19 -1.94 -15.49
CA ARG A 164 5.91 -2.95 -14.71
C ARG A 164 4.99 -3.65 -13.72
N LEU A 165 4.95 -4.98 -13.80
CA LEU A 165 4.39 -5.84 -12.77
C LEU A 165 5.51 -6.67 -12.17
N ARG A 166 5.75 -6.50 -10.87
CA ARG A 166 6.75 -7.29 -10.13
C ARG A 166 6.05 -8.20 -9.13
N LEU A 167 6.33 -9.49 -9.23
CA LEU A 167 5.79 -10.55 -8.39
C LEU A 167 6.95 -11.21 -7.67
N VAL A 168 7.02 -11.08 -6.34
CA VAL A 168 8.14 -11.62 -5.54
C VAL A 168 7.60 -12.57 -4.48
N GLY A 169 8.14 -13.77 -4.38
CA GLY A 169 7.72 -14.74 -3.36
C GLY A 169 6.23 -15.12 -3.45
N MET A 170 5.63 -15.04 -4.65
CA MET A 170 4.23 -15.45 -4.85
C MET A 170 4.13 -16.98 -5.02
N PRO A 171 3.03 -17.62 -4.57
CA PRO A 171 2.85 -19.06 -4.72
C PRO A 171 2.90 -19.51 -6.18
N SER A 172 3.44 -20.71 -6.43
CA SER A 172 3.47 -21.29 -7.79
C SER A 172 2.08 -21.45 -8.40
N SER A 173 1.05 -21.73 -7.57
CA SER A 173 -0.35 -21.80 -7.99
C SER A 173 -0.92 -20.47 -8.48
N PHE A 174 -0.41 -19.34 -7.95
CA PHE A 174 -0.73 -18.00 -8.43
C PHE A 174 0.02 -17.71 -9.73
N LEU A 175 1.32 -17.97 -9.76
CA LEU A 175 2.16 -17.70 -10.92
C LEU A 175 1.76 -18.53 -12.15
N GLY A 176 1.28 -19.77 -11.95
CA GLY A 176 0.79 -20.62 -13.03
C GLY A 176 -0.40 -20.03 -13.80
N LYS A 177 -1.20 -19.16 -13.19
CA LYS A 177 -2.34 -18.49 -13.85
C LYS A 177 -1.92 -17.39 -14.84
N LEU A 178 -0.67 -16.94 -14.74
CA LEU A 178 -0.10 -15.90 -15.61
C LEU A 178 0.57 -16.46 -16.87
N GLY A 179 0.82 -17.77 -16.92
CA GLY A 179 1.43 -18.41 -18.08
C GLY A 179 0.49 -18.44 -19.29
N ASP A 180 1.05 -18.77 -20.47
CA ASP A 180 0.26 -18.92 -21.70
C ASP A 180 -0.89 -19.91 -21.50
N GLY A 181 -2.12 -19.45 -21.75
CA GLY A 181 -3.35 -20.24 -21.54
C GLY A 181 -3.90 -20.19 -20.09
N GLY A 182 -3.23 -19.50 -19.17
CA GLY A 182 -3.74 -19.28 -17.81
C GLY A 182 -4.84 -18.21 -17.75
N ASP A 183 -5.77 -18.37 -16.80
CA ASP A 183 -6.95 -17.50 -16.66
C ASP A 183 -6.64 -16.02 -16.42
N ASP A 184 -5.43 -15.72 -15.90
CA ASP A 184 -5.00 -14.36 -15.59
C ASP A 184 -4.12 -13.76 -16.69
N PHE A 185 -3.68 -14.53 -17.69
CA PHE A 185 -2.79 -14.05 -18.75
C PHE A 185 -3.39 -12.86 -19.51
N ILE A 186 -4.69 -12.92 -19.82
CA ILE A 186 -5.42 -11.83 -20.50
C ILE A 186 -5.35 -10.50 -19.73
N ARG A 187 -5.19 -10.55 -18.39
CA ARG A 187 -5.18 -9.39 -17.49
C ARG A 187 -3.84 -8.68 -17.45
N VAL A 188 -2.78 -9.34 -17.92
CA VAL A 188 -1.40 -8.84 -17.83
C VAL A 188 -0.67 -8.77 -19.17
N ARG A 189 -1.21 -9.35 -20.24
CA ARG A 189 -0.56 -9.44 -21.57
C ARG A 189 -0.13 -8.11 -22.18
N HIS A 190 -0.76 -7.00 -21.79
CA HIS A 190 -0.44 -5.65 -22.28
C HIS A 190 0.71 -5.01 -21.50
N ILE A 191 1.14 -5.58 -20.37
CA ILE A 191 2.18 -5.04 -19.50
C ILE A 191 3.55 -5.39 -20.10
N PRO A 192 4.39 -4.40 -20.49
CA PRO A 192 5.65 -4.64 -21.19
C PRO A 192 6.70 -5.40 -20.37
N SER A 193 6.68 -5.29 -19.04
CA SER A 193 7.67 -5.92 -18.17
C SER A 193 7.01 -6.60 -16.99
N ILE A 194 7.03 -7.93 -17.00
CA ILE A 194 6.58 -8.77 -15.90
C ILE A 194 7.81 -9.50 -15.34
N GLN A 195 8.05 -9.34 -14.04
CA GLN A 195 9.18 -9.97 -13.35
C GLN A 195 8.64 -10.85 -12.24
N THR A 196 8.92 -12.15 -12.34
CA THR A 196 8.62 -13.14 -11.29
C THR A 196 9.92 -13.53 -10.60
N ILE A 197 10.03 -13.28 -9.30
CA ILE A 197 11.19 -13.61 -8.49
C ILE A 197 10.75 -14.58 -7.40
N GLN A 198 11.23 -15.81 -7.44
CA GLN A 198 11.03 -16.75 -6.33
C GLN A 198 12.01 -16.40 -5.20
N GLN A 199 11.53 -16.41 -3.95
CA GLN A 199 12.43 -16.39 -2.80
C GLN A 199 12.95 -17.81 -2.63
N PHE A 200 14.25 -18.02 -2.84
CA PHE A 200 14.90 -19.29 -2.53
C PHE A 200 15.04 -19.42 -1.00
N GLY A 201 14.17 -20.23 -0.40
CA GLY A 201 14.35 -20.86 0.92
C GLY A 201 14.08 -20.00 2.16
N GLN A 202 13.33 -20.57 3.10
CA GLN A 202 13.88 -20.90 4.41
C GLN A 202 13.56 -22.38 4.73
N PRO A 203 14.47 -23.08 5.45
CA PRO A 203 14.35 -24.51 5.76
C PRO A 203 13.09 -24.88 6.57
#